data_AF-A0A0Q4HIJ7-F1
#
_entry.id   AF-A0A0Q4HIJ7-F1
#
_cell.length_a   1.000
_cell.length_b   1.000
_cell.length_c   1.000
_cell.angle_alpha   90.00
_cell.angle_beta   90.00
_cell.angle_gamma   90.00
#
_symmetry.space_group_name_H-M   'P 1'
#
loop_
_entity.id
_entity.type
_entity.pdbx_description
1 polymer ?
#
loop_
_entity_poly.entity_id
_entity_poly.type
_entity_poly.pdbx_seq_one_letter_code
_entity_poly.pdbx_strand_id
1 'polypeptide(L)'
;MPAHGSATAPESPTSEAPTSDAQRRILNRLKRARGQLTAVIDAVESGSDCRAVVTQLSAVSSALDKAGFAIIATAMRDCLDRDRDLLDEERPTAASDARGEHLTVDELEKLFLTLS
;
A
#
# COMPACT_ATOMS: atom_id res chain seq x y z
N MET A 1 10.66 55.79 3.89
CA MET A 1 10.67 54.33 4.07
C MET A 1 9.24 53.85 4.31
N PRO A 2 8.57 53.25 3.32
CA PRO A 2 7.37 52.46 3.53
C PRO A 2 7.69 50.96 3.53
N ALA A 3 6.93 50.23 4.34
CA ALA A 3 7.14 48.82 4.69
C ALA A 3 6.99 47.86 3.50
N HIS A 4 7.89 46.87 3.45
CA HIS A 4 7.75 45.68 2.63
C HIS A 4 6.55 44.86 3.14
N GLY A 5 5.44 44.90 2.41
CA GLY A 5 4.38 43.91 2.54
C GLY A 5 4.88 42.58 1.98
N SER A 6 5.22 41.64 2.85
CA SER A 6 5.44 40.25 2.45
C SER A 6 4.08 39.61 2.18
N ALA A 7 3.82 39.32 0.91
CA ALA A 7 2.71 38.48 0.50
C ALA A 7 3.04 37.04 0.90
N THR A 8 2.37 36.53 1.92
CA THR A 8 2.38 35.10 2.28
C THR A 8 1.68 34.32 1.17
N ALA A 9 2.36 33.34 0.59
CA ALA A 9 1.81 32.40 -0.38
C ALA A 9 0.65 31.59 0.24
N PRO A 10 -0.34 31.15 -0.54
CA PRO A 10 -1.38 30.27 -0.02
C PRO A 10 -0.79 28.88 0.25
N GLU A 11 -0.90 28.44 1.51
CA GLU A 11 -0.66 27.06 1.90
C GLU A 11 -1.52 26.11 1.04
N SER A 12 -0.86 25.09 0.50
CA SER A 12 -1.50 24.05 -0.31
C SER A 12 -2.50 23.28 0.56
N PRO A 13 -3.71 22.97 0.05
CA PRO A 13 -4.68 22.22 0.81
C PRO A 13 -4.18 20.78 0.98
N THR A 14 -3.83 20.39 2.20
CA THR A 14 -3.64 18.99 2.58
C THR A 14 -4.98 18.29 2.36
N SER A 15 -5.12 17.60 1.23
CA SER A 15 -6.29 16.81 0.88
C SER A 15 -6.36 15.58 1.79
N GLU A 16 -6.89 15.74 3.00
CA GLU A 16 -7.37 14.61 3.79
C GLU A 16 -8.70 14.12 3.20
N ALA A 17 -8.59 13.42 2.07
CA ALA A 17 -9.64 12.53 1.62
C ALA A 17 -9.87 11.46 2.71
N PRO A 18 -11.11 10.99 2.92
CA PRO A 18 -11.36 9.88 3.84
C PRO A 18 -10.50 8.69 3.42
N THR A 19 -9.60 8.28 4.31
CA THR A 19 -8.74 7.11 4.08
C THR A 19 -9.60 5.93 3.65
N SER A 20 -9.32 5.40 2.45
CA SER A 20 -10.10 4.29 1.89
C SER A 20 -10.03 3.08 2.82
N ASP A 21 -11.03 2.19 2.77
CA ASP A 21 -10.99 0.97 3.59
C ASP A 21 -9.76 0.11 3.30
N ALA A 22 -9.23 0.17 2.06
CA ALA A 22 -7.95 -0.43 1.70
C ALA A 22 -6.78 0.22 2.48
N GLN A 23 -6.73 1.54 2.53
CA GLN A 23 -5.70 2.27 3.29
C GLN A 23 -5.78 1.98 4.79
N ARG A 24 -6.99 1.88 5.38
CA ARG A 24 -7.16 1.47 6.79
C ARG A 24 -6.65 0.06 7.03
N ARG A 25 -6.95 -0.89 6.14
CA ARG A 25 -6.44 -2.28 6.24
C ARG A 25 -4.92 -2.33 6.16
N ILE A 26 -4.30 -1.59 5.24
CA ILE A 26 -2.85 -1.47 5.10
C ILE A 26 -2.24 -0.91 6.40
N LEU A 27 -2.77 0.20 6.92
CA LEU A 27 -2.29 0.81 8.16
C LEU A 27 -2.39 -0.14 9.35
N ASN A 28 -3.46 -0.92 9.45
CA ASN A 28 -3.62 -1.91 10.51
C ASN A 28 -2.59 -3.05 10.39
N ARG A 29 -2.27 -3.52 9.18
CA ARG A 29 -1.20 -4.51 8.95
C ARG A 29 0.17 -3.96 9.35
N LEU A 30 0.49 -2.73 8.92
CA LEU A 30 1.76 -2.07 9.28
C LEU A 30 1.92 -1.84 10.79
N LYS A 31 0.85 -1.41 11.47
CA LYS A 31 0.86 -1.24 12.94
C LYS A 31 1.14 -2.55 13.67
N ARG A 32 0.60 -3.69 13.17
CA ARG A 32 0.89 -5.01 13.72
C ARG A 32 2.34 -5.44 13.46
N ALA A 33 2.83 -5.28 12.23
CA ALA A 33 4.22 -5.59 11.89
C ALA A 33 5.20 -4.80 12.75
N ARG A 34 4.91 -3.52 13.02
CA ARG A 34 5.70 -2.69 13.95
C ARG A 34 5.76 -3.30 15.35
N GLY A 35 4.62 -3.72 15.92
CA GLY A 35 4.60 -4.34 17.25
C GLY A 35 5.35 -5.66 17.30
N GLN A 36 5.26 -6.47 16.25
CA GLN A 36 6.02 -7.72 16.13
C GLN A 36 7.53 -7.44 16.01
N LEU A 37 7.94 -6.42 15.27
CA LEU A 37 9.34 -6.03 15.16
C LEU A 37 9.91 -5.54 16.50
N THR A 38 9.14 -4.77 17.27
CA THR A 38 9.53 -4.39 18.64
C THR A 38 9.78 -5.64 19.50
N ALA A 39 8.89 -6.63 19.45
CA ALA A 39 9.08 -7.88 20.19
C ALA A 39 10.34 -8.66 19.75
N VAL A 40 10.67 -8.64 18.45
CA VAL A 40 11.91 -9.25 17.94
C VAL A 40 13.14 -8.53 18.48
N ILE A 41 13.12 -7.19 18.51
CA ILE A 41 14.23 -6.39 19.08
C ILE A 41 14.42 -6.74 20.55
N ASP A 42 13.35 -6.73 21.34
CA ASP A 42 13.39 -7.07 22.76
C ASP A 42 13.90 -8.51 22.98
N ALA A 43 13.52 -9.45 22.11
CA ALA A 43 13.99 -10.83 22.16
C ALA A 43 15.51 -10.93 21.90
N VAL A 44 16.04 -10.15 20.96
CA VAL A 44 17.48 -10.11 20.68
C VAL A 44 18.25 -9.46 21.84
N GLU A 45 17.76 -8.34 22.36
CA GLU A 45 18.40 -7.61 23.47
C GLU A 45 18.43 -8.43 24.77
N SER A 46 17.39 -9.24 25.01
CA SER A 46 17.31 -10.16 26.16
C SER A 46 18.14 -11.44 25.99
N GLY A 47 18.78 -11.65 24.83
CA GLY A 47 19.55 -12.86 24.55
C GLY A 47 18.68 -14.11 24.40
N SER A 48 17.46 -13.96 23.86
CA SER A 48 16.54 -15.08 23.62
C SER A 48 17.10 -16.10 22.63
N ASP A 49 16.51 -17.29 22.63
CA ASP A 49 16.88 -18.38 21.72
C ASP A 49 16.82 -17.96 20.25
N CYS A 50 17.87 -18.30 19.50
CA CYS A 50 18.01 -17.93 18.09
C CYS A 50 16.85 -18.46 17.23
N ARG A 51 16.35 -19.68 17.49
CA ARG A 51 15.24 -20.25 16.73
C ARG A 51 13.93 -19.50 17.01
N ALA A 52 13.70 -19.08 18.24
CA ALA A 52 12.56 -18.23 18.59
C ALA A 52 12.60 -16.87 17.87
N VAL A 53 13.77 -16.21 17.87
CA VAL A 53 13.98 -14.93 17.17
C VAL A 53 13.72 -15.07 15.67
N VAL A 54 14.30 -16.09 15.02
CA VAL A 54 14.11 -16.34 13.58
C VAL A 54 12.64 -16.62 13.24
N THR A 55 11.94 -17.36 14.10
CA THR A 55 10.50 -17.64 13.91
C THR A 55 9.70 -16.34 13.95
N GLN A 56 9.95 -15.48 14.94
CA GLN A 56 9.27 -14.18 15.02
C GLN A 56 9.61 -13.26 13.85
N LEU A 57 10.88 -13.24 13.43
CA LEU A 57 11.33 -12.46 12.28
C LEU A 57 10.63 -12.89 10.98
N SER A 58 10.44 -14.20 10.77
CA SER A 58 9.69 -14.70 9.61
C SER A 58 8.23 -14.25 9.62
N ALA A 59 7.61 -14.16 10.80
CA ALA A 59 6.25 -13.64 10.94
C ALA A 59 6.17 -12.14 10.63
N VAL A 60 7.19 -11.35 11.04
CA VAL A 60 7.31 -9.93 10.69
C VAL A 60 7.45 -9.77 9.19
N SER A 61 8.36 -10.52 8.55
CA SER A 61 8.56 -10.47 7.09
C SER A 61 7.25 -10.74 6.36
N SER A 62 6.55 -11.83 6.70
CA SER A 62 5.27 -12.16 6.05
C SER A 62 4.21 -11.07 6.24
N ALA A 63 4.17 -10.40 7.40
CA ALA A 63 3.26 -9.28 7.63
C ALA A 63 3.60 -8.06 6.78
N LEU A 64 4.89 -7.77 6.61
CA LEU A 64 5.37 -6.69 5.74
C LEU A 64 5.11 -7.00 4.27
N ASP A 65 5.34 -8.24 3.82
CA ASP A 65 5.10 -8.67 2.45
C ASP A 65 3.63 -8.47 2.06
N LYS A 66 2.69 -8.87 2.92
CA LYS A 66 1.24 -8.66 2.71
C LYS A 66 0.83 -7.20 2.71
N ALA A 67 1.50 -6.36 3.50
CA ALA A 67 1.22 -4.93 3.53
C ALA A 67 1.77 -4.22 2.29
N GLY A 68 3.03 -4.50 1.93
CA GLY A 68 3.69 -3.99 0.74
C GLY A 68 2.95 -4.41 -0.52
N PHE A 69 2.49 -5.66 -0.56
CA PHE A 69 1.68 -6.14 -1.66
C PHE A 69 0.39 -5.35 -1.86
N ALA A 70 -0.39 -5.16 -0.79
CA ALA A 70 -1.65 -4.41 -0.87
C ALA A 70 -1.43 -2.96 -1.34
N ILE A 71 -0.29 -2.36 -1.01
CA ILE A 71 0.10 -1.03 -1.51
C ILE A 71 0.37 -1.10 -3.02
N ILE A 72 1.22 -2.02 -3.47
CA ILE A 72 1.59 -2.17 -4.88
C ILE A 72 0.35 -2.49 -5.73
N ALA A 73 -0.49 -3.44 -5.29
CA ALA A 73 -1.72 -3.81 -5.98
C ALA A 73 -2.74 -2.68 -6.06
N THR A 74 -2.73 -1.75 -5.10
CA THR A 74 -3.57 -0.54 -5.17
C THR A 74 -2.99 0.44 -6.19
N ALA A 75 -1.68 0.71 -6.14
CA ALA A 75 -1.02 1.57 -7.12
C ALA A 75 -1.14 1.04 -8.56
N MET A 76 -1.02 -0.27 -8.76
CA MET A 76 -1.17 -0.90 -10.07
C MET A 76 -2.59 -0.75 -10.63
N ARG A 77 -3.62 -0.92 -9.79
CA ARG A 77 -5.01 -0.70 -10.23
C ARG A 77 -5.25 0.77 -10.58
N ASP A 78 -4.76 1.69 -9.75
CA ASP A 78 -4.86 3.12 -10.03
C ASP A 78 -4.17 3.49 -11.37
N CYS A 79 -3.02 2.88 -11.69
CA CYS A 79 -2.34 3.07 -12.97
C CYS A 79 -3.17 2.53 -14.15
N LEU A 80 -3.70 1.30 -14.03
CA LEU A 80 -4.50 0.67 -15.09
C LEU A 80 -5.84 1.40 -15.33
N ASP A 81 -6.49 1.85 -14.27
CA ASP A 81 -7.75 2.60 -14.37
C ASP A 81 -7.53 3.96 -15.04
N ARG A 82 -6.42 4.65 -14.73
CA ARG A 82 -6.03 5.91 -15.40
C ARG A 82 -5.72 5.73 -16.87
N ASP A 83 -5.00 4.66 -17.24
CA ASP A 83 -4.69 4.39 -18.64
C ASP A 83 -5.98 4.13 -19.45
N ARG A 84 -7.00 3.52 -18.85
CA ARG A 84 -8.31 3.33 -19.50
C ARG A 84 -9.09 4.63 -19.68
N ASP A 85 -9.11 5.51 -18.68
CA ASP A 85 -9.75 6.83 -18.80
C ASP A 85 -9.14 7.65 -19.96
N LEU A 86 -7.84 7.47 -20.25
CA LEU A 86 -7.15 8.11 -21.37
C LEU A 86 -7.48 7.47 -22.74
N LEU A 87 -7.90 6.20 -22.76
CA LEU A 87 -8.22 5.46 -23.99
C LEU A 87 -9.69 5.57 -24.40
N ASP A 88 -10.61 5.83 -23.46
CA ASP A 88 -12.04 6.01 -23.73
C ASP A 88 -12.38 7.36 -24.42
N GLU A 89 -11.44 8.32 -24.44
CA GLU A 89 -11.59 9.60 -25.17
C GLU A 89 -11.32 9.47 -26.70
N GLU A 90 -10.91 8.29 -27.20
CA GLU A 90 -10.70 8.03 -28.64
C GLU A 90 -11.56 6.86 -29.19
N ARG A 91 -12.88 7.11 -29.31
CA ARG A 91 -13.85 6.54 -30.30
C ARG A 91 -14.78 5.40 -29.82
N PRO A 92 -16.08 5.42 -30.22
CA PRO A 92 -17.08 4.45 -29.79
C PRO A 92 -17.14 3.19 -30.66
N THR A 93 -17.63 2.11 -30.02
CA THR A 93 -18.27 0.88 -30.54
C THR A 93 -17.45 -0.41 -30.68
N ALA A 94 -18.02 -1.43 -30.02
CA ALA A 94 -18.11 -2.83 -30.43
C ALA A 94 -16.83 -3.70 -30.40
N ALA A 95 -16.52 -4.21 -29.21
CA ALA A 95 -16.28 -5.64 -28.97
C ALA A 95 -16.36 -5.88 -27.46
N SER A 96 -17.54 -6.29 -26.97
CA SER A 96 -17.61 -7.00 -25.71
C SER A 96 -16.81 -8.30 -25.86
N ASP A 97 -16.22 -8.76 -24.76
CA ASP A 97 -15.72 -10.14 -24.58
C ASP A 97 -14.27 -10.42 -25.03
N ALA A 98 -13.31 -9.76 -24.39
CA ALA A 98 -11.97 -10.33 -24.18
C ALA A 98 -11.40 -9.94 -22.80
N ARG A 99 -11.68 -10.78 -21.79
CA ARG A 99 -10.91 -10.93 -20.52
C ARG A 99 -10.34 -9.65 -19.88
N GLY A 100 -11.18 -8.65 -19.65
CA GLY A 100 -10.92 -7.63 -18.64
C GLY A 100 -11.46 -8.08 -17.28
N GLU A 101 -11.10 -9.28 -16.82
CA GLU A 101 -11.52 -9.72 -15.49
C GLU A 101 -10.76 -8.84 -14.49
N HIS A 102 -11.46 -7.91 -13.86
CA HIS A 102 -10.90 -6.97 -12.89
C HIS A 102 -10.25 -7.77 -11.76
N LEU A 103 -8.91 -7.91 -11.80
CA LEU A 103 -8.16 -8.56 -10.74
C LEU A 103 -8.34 -7.75 -9.45
N THR A 104 -8.99 -8.39 -8.49
CA THR A 104 -9.24 -7.84 -7.16
C THR A 104 -7.92 -7.71 -6.38
N VAL A 105 -7.83 -6.79 -5.40
CA VAL A 105 -6.63 -6.66 -4.53
C VAL A 105 -6.27 -7.99 -3.90
N ASP A 106 -7.30 -8.74 -3.51
CA ASP A 106 -7.14 -10.01 -2.80
C ASP A 106 -6.68 -11.13 -3.75
N GLU A 107 -7.01 -11.05 -5.04
CA GLU A 107 -6.54 -11.98 -6.08
C GLU A 107 -5.10 -11.70 -6.46
N LEU A 108 -4.79 -10.41 -6.62
CA LEU A 108 -3.43 -9.91 -6.73
C LEU A 108 -2.59 -10.45 -5.55
N GLU A 109 -3.11 -10.41 -4.30
CA GLU A 109 -2.38 -10.87 -3.10
C GLU A 109 -2.08 -12.37 -3.15
N LYS A 110 -3.05 -13.17 -3.61
CA LYS A 110 -2.86 -14.62 -3.79
C LYS A 110 -1.85 -14.97 -4.88
N LEU A 111 -1.85 -14.24 -6.00
CA LEU A 111 -0.90 -14.48 -7.10
C LEU A 111 0.55 -14.17 -6.69
N PHE A 112 0.76 -13.14 -5.87
CA PHE A 112 2.09 -12.81 -5.38
C PHE A 112 2.62 -13.80 -4.34
N LEU A 113 1.77 -14.22 -3.40
CA LEU A 113 2.16 -15.19 -2.36
C LEU A 113 2.38 -16.61 -2.90
N THR A 114 1.97 -16.90 -4.14
CA THR A 114 2.27 -18.16 -4.82
C THR A 114 3.59 -18.13 -5.60
N LEU A 115 4.16 -16.95 -5.81
CA LEU A 115 5.42 -16.73 -6.53
C LEU A 115 6.63 -16.48 -5.61
N SER A 116 6.42 -16.45 -4.29
CA SER A 116 7.44 -16.25 -3.24
C SER A 116 7.71 -17.53 -2.47
#